data_AF-A0A9D0YDY3-F1
#
_entry.id   AF-A0A9D0YDY3-F1
#
_cell.length_a   1.000
_cell.length_b   1.000
_cell.length_c   1.000
_cell.angle_alpha   90.00
_cell.angle_beta   90.00
_cell.angle_gamma   90.00
#
_symmetry.space_group_name_H-M   'P 1'
#
loop_
_entity.id
_entity.type
_entity.pdbx_description
1 polymer ?
#
loop_
_entity_poly.entity_id
_entity_poly.type
_entity_poly.pdbx_seq_one_letter_code
_entity_poly.pdbx_strand_id
1 'polypeptide(L)'
;MNSYLTQFPRIAKLLTAGLVSAVFAGCTAVNTFPVVARQGDTIALAVGSADGMNRNNTTVEFVDFASASHDLTANMRGIFKLYPDTASRAWDGSQTSVLIASSFHEPWITILALDLPSSGLAIGQGVLNITSTATYAPLVAHINNSPISLEIIAGTGSSATLDFIKGSDPNITDPGDLTALEAKTTIFVRPTDLTDTGPYGAIEIILDLES
;
A
#
# COMPACT_ATOMS: atom_id res chain seq x y z
N MET A 1 24.48 60.47 -14.39
CA MET A 1 23.59 59.38 -14.84
C MET A 1 24.23 58.07 -14.42
N ASN A 2 23.45 57.23 -13.76
CA ASN A 2 23.86 56.12 -12.90
C ASN A 2 24.51 54.94 -13.63
N SER A 3 25.54 54.35 -13.00
CA SER A 3 26.04 53.01 -13.33
C SER A 3 26.16 52.19 -12.04
N TYR A 4 25.07 51.57 -11.61
CA TYR A 4 25.01 50.58 -10.53
C TYR A 4 24.62 49.22 -11.11
N LEU A 5 25.54 48.53 -11.79
CA LEU A 5 25.33 47.14 -12.22
C LEU A 5 26.65 46.35 -12.22
N THR A 6 27.25 46.13 -11.04
CA THR A 6 28.31 45.11 -10.86
C THR A 6 28.25 44.49 -9.46
N GLN A 7 27.24 43.66 -9.23
CA GLN A 7 27.13 42.64 -8.18
C GLN A 7 25.84 41.90 -8.58
N PHE A 8 25.84 40.65 -9.05
CA PHE A 8 25.82 39.44 -8.23
C PHE A 8 26.00 38.19 -9.13
N PRO A 9 27.21 37.60 -9.28
CA PRO A 9 27.36 36.34 -10.03
C PRO A 9 27.27 35.08 -9.14
N ARG A 10 26.99 35.21 -7.84
CA ARG A 10 27.06 34.08 -6.88
C ARG A 10 25.71 33.56 -6.38
N ILE A 11 24.63 34.31 -6.57
CA ILE A 11 23.29 33.90 -6.09
C ILE A 11 22.59 32.96 -7.09
N ALA A 12 22.88 33.10 -8.39
CA ALA A 12 22.25 32.27 -9.42
C ALA A 12 22.66 30.79 -9.37
N LYS A 13 23.89 30.45 -8.95
CA LYS A 13 24.36 29.05 -8.89
C LYS A 13 23.86 28.26 -7.67
N LEU A 14 23.48 28.94 -6.59
CA LEU A 14 22.90 28.30 -5.40
C LEU A 14 21.42 27.96 -5.61
N LEU A 15 20.69 28.77 -6.40
CA LEU A 15 19.30 28.52 -6.75
C LEU A 15 19.11 27.33 -7.71
N THR A 16 20.07 27.07 -8.60
CA THR A 16 19.97 25.93 -9.53
C THR A 16 20.29 24.58 -8.86
N ALA A 17 21.11 24.57 -7.80
CA ALA A 17 21.42 23.35 -7.06
C ALA A 17 20.33 22.95 -6.03
N GLY A 18 19.58 23.93 -5.51
CA GLY A 18 18.48 23.66 -4.56
C GLY A 18 17.17 23.22 -5.21
N LEU A 19 16.98 23.45 -6.51
CA LEU A 19 15.75 23.10 -7.21
C LEU A 19 15.74 21.67 -7.78
N VAL A 20 16.90 21.02 -7.89
CA VAL A 20 17.03 19.66 -8.46
C VAL A 20 16.79 18.56 -7.41
N SER A 21 16.98 18.85 -6.11
CA SER A 21 16.69 17.90 -5.03
C SER A 21 15.22 17.80 -4.65
N ALA A 22 14.36 18.70 -5.14
CA ALA A 22 12.92 18.70 -4.84
C ALA A 22 12.08 17.79 -5.75
N VAL A 23 12.67 17.21 -6.80
CA VAL A 23 11.93 16.44 -7.84
C VAL A 23 12.19 14.93 -7.78
N PHE A 24 13.05 14.48 -6.87
CA PHE A 24 13.32 13.05 -6.62
C PHE A 24 12.77 12.55 -5.28
N ALA A 25 11.81 13.27 -4.68
CA ALA A 25 10.91 12.67 -3.72
C ALA A 25 9.99 11.72 -4.50
N GLY A 26 10.52 10.53 -4.82
CA GLY A 26 9.74 9.43 -5.36
C GLY A 26 8.55 9.20 -4.45
N CYS A 27 7.42 8.87 -5.08
CA CYS A 27 6.13 8.58 -4.47
C CYS A 27 6.21 7.37 -3.52
N THR A 28 6.96 7.46 -2.44
CA THR A 28 6.64 6.70 -1.25
C THR A 28 5.45 7.43 -0.64
N ALA A 29 4.41 6.70 -0.28
CA ALA A 29 3.51 7.18 0.75
C ALA A 29 4.39 7.41 1.98
N VAL A 30 4.93 8.62 2.12
CA VAL A 30 5.72 9.08 3.26
C VAL A 30 4.88 8.75 4.47
N ASN A 31 5.37 7.85 5.35
CA ASN A 31 4.77 7.42 6.61
C ASN A 31 3.93 8.55 7.21
N THR A 32 2.63 8.59 6.92
CA THR A 32 1.82 9.78 7.22
C THR A 32 1.51 9.85 8.71
N PHE A 33 1.66 8.74 9.43
CA PHE A 33 1.53 8.69 10.88
C PHE A 33 2.48 7.61 11.42
N PRO A 34 3.39 7.91 12.38
CA PRO A 34 3.96 6.85 13.20
C PRO A 34 2.79 6.09 13.83
N VAL A 35 2.73 4.78 13.59
CA VAL A 35 1.67 3.95 14.16
C VAL A 35 2.02 3.75 15.62
N VAL A 36 1.09 4.10 16.51
CA VAL A 36 1.20 3.81 17.95
C VAL A 36 0.14 2.77 18.25
N ALA A 37 0.53 1.66 18.88
CA ALA A 37 -0.38 0.57 19.22
C ALA A 37 -0.01 -0.06 20.57
N ARG A 38 -0.94 -0.81 21.15
CA ARG A 38 -0.69 -1.72 22.27
C ARG A 38 -0.56 -3.14 21.75
N GLN A 39 0.04 -4.00 22.56
CA GLN A 39 0.00 -5.44 22.33
C GLN A 39 -1.45 -5.92 22.28
N GLY A 40 -1.82 -6.69 21.26
CA GLY A 40 -3.18 -7.17 21.03
C GLY A 40 -4.06 -6.28 20.16
N ASP A 41 -3.63 -5.07 19.78
CA ASP A 41 -4.39 -4.22 18.86
C ASP A 41 -4.35 -4.77 17.42
N THR A 42 -5.42 -4.50 16.66
CA THR A 42 -5.38 -4.56 15.19
C THR A 42 -4.87 -3.23 14.64
N ILE A 43 -3.89 -3.27 13.74
CA ILE A 43 -3.39 -2.12 12.99
C ILE A 43 -3.71 -2.25 11.50
N ALA A 44 -3.85 -1.10 10.82
CA ALA A 44 -4.01 -1.02 9.37
C ALA A 44 -2.88 -0.20 8.76
N LEU A 45 -2.20 -0.78 7.76
CA LEU A 45 -0.97 -0.25 7.19
C LEU A 45 -1.13 -0.04 5.69
N ALA A 46 -0.82 1.15 5.19
CA ALA A 46 -0.72 1.38 3.76
C ALA A 46 0.65 0.88 3.26
N VAL A 47 0.64 -0.12 2.36
CA VAL A 47 1.84 -0.83 1.91
C VAL A 47 2.18 -0.57 0.44
N GLY A 48 1.70 0.55 -0.10
CA GLY A 48 1.95 0.97 -1.48
C GLY A 48 0.93 0.40 -2.48
N SER A 49 1.24 0.44 -3.77
CA SER A 49 0.31 0.12 -4.87
C SER A 49 0.76 -1.12 -5.66
N ALA A 50 1.29 -2.13 -4.97
CA ALA A 50 1.83 -3.33 -5.61
C ALA A 50 0.70 -4.14 -6.29
N ASP A 51 0.96 -4.64 -7.49
CA ASP A 51 0.03 -5.51 -8.20
C ASP A 51 0.23 -6.98 -7.82
N GLY A 52 -0.89 -7.68 -7.60
CA GLY A 52 -0.92 -9.07 -7.17
C GLY A 52 -0.54 -9.34 -5.71
N MET A 53 -0.35 -8.31 -4.87
CA MET A 53 -0.05 -8.50 -3.44
C MET A 53 -1.23 -9.15 -2.70
N ASN A 54 -0.96 -10.23 -1.97
CA ASN A 54 -1.93 -10.98 -1.18
C ASN A 54 -1.22 -11.75 -0.04
N ARG A 55 -1.98 -12.39 0.86
CA ARG A 55 -1.40 -13.10 2.02
C ARG A 55 -0.49 -14.27 1.66
N ASN A 56 -0.72 -14.94 0.52
CA ASN A 56 0.07 -16.10 0.12
C ASN A 56 1.46 -15.71 -0.39
N ASN A 57 1.65 -14.44 -0.75
CA ASN A 57 2.91 -13.94 -1.30
C ASN A 57 3.51 -12.79 -0.49
N THR A 58 3.05 -12.59 0.75
CA THR A 58 3.50 -11.51 1.64
C THR A 58 3.89 -12.08 3.00
N THR A 59 4.98 -11.60 3.58
CA THR A 59 5.42 -11.89 4.95
C THR A 59 5.59 -10.60 5.74
N VAL A 60 5.45 -10.70 7.06
CA VAL A 60 5.52 -9.56 7.97
C VAL A 60 6.39 -9.95 9.16
N GLU A 61 7.44 -9.18 9.40
CA GLU A 61 8.30 -9.28 10.57
C GLU A 61 8.27 -7.97 11.34
N PHE A 62 8.15 -8.02 12.66
CA PHE A 62 8.36 -6.88 13.53
C PHE A 62 9.68 -7.04 14.29
N VAL A 63 10.57 -6.07 14.17
CA VAL A 63 11.78 -5.97 14.99
C VAL A 63 11.53 -4.93 16.06
N ASP A 64 11.48 -5.36 17.31
CA ASP A 64 11.16 -4.49 18.44
C ASP A 64 12.37 -3.65 18.92
N PHE A 65 12.12 -2.77 19.89
CA PHE A 65 13.16 -1.92 20.48
C PHE A 65 14.30 -2.70 21.15
N ALA A 66 14.03 -3.93 21.59
CA ALA A 66 15.02 -4.83 22.17
C ALA A 66 15.78 -5.64 21.11
N SER A 67 15.58 -5.33 19.82
CA SER A 67 16.11 -6.05 18.66
C SER A 67 15.65 -7.50 18.56
N ALA A 68 14.54 -7.86 19.22
CA ALA A 68 13.90 -9.16 19.03
C ALA A 68 13.06 -9.14 17.75
N SER A 69 13.20 -10.18 16.93
CA SER A 69 12.38 -10.39 15.73
C SER A 69 11.16 -11.23 16.05
N HIS A 70 10.01 -10.79 15.56
CA HIS A 70 8.70 -11.42 15.72
C HIS A 70 8.11 -11.65 14.33
N ASP A 71 7.93 -12.92 13.94
CA ASP A 71 7.19 -13.25 12.72
C ASP A 71 5.69 -13.07 12.95
N LEU A 72 5.11 -12.12 12.21
CA LEU A 72 3.69 -11.76 12.28
C LEU A 72 2.93 -12.18 11.01
N THR A 73 3.54 -12.99 10.15
CA THR A 73 2.96 -13.42 8.87
C THR A 73 1.59 -14.10 9.07
N ALA A 74 1.47 -14.95 10.08
CA ALA A 74 0.22 -15.63 10.40
C ALA A 74 -0.86 -14.69 10.95
N ASN A 75 -0.47 -13.52 11.46
CA ASN A 75 -1.37 -12.55 12.08
C ASN A 75 -2.01 -11.58 11.07
N MET A 76 -1.65 -11.68 9.79
CA MET A 76 -2.32 -10.90 8.75
C MET A 76 -3.78 -11.33 8.65
N ARG A 77 -4.70 -10.39 8.87
CA ARG A 77 -6.14 -10.62 8.72
C ARG A 77 -6.62 -10.50 7.29
N GLY A 78 -5.98 -9.62 6.52
CA GLY A 78 -6.31 -9.41 5.12
C GLY A 78 -5.39 -8.41 4.45
N ILE A 79 -5.20 -8.59 3.15
CA ILE A 79 -4.59 -7.61 2.25
C ILE A 79 -5.61 -7.23 1.19
N PHE A 80 -6.00 -5.95 1.18
CA PHE A 80 -7.05 -5.46 0.29
C PHE A 80 -6.69 -4.11 -0.33
N LYS A 81 -7.37 -3.77 -1.42
CA LYS A 81 -7.10 -2.56 -2.20
C LYS A 81 -8.13 -1.48 -1.85
N LEU A 82 -7.66 -0.28 -1.52
CA LEU A 82 -8.50 0.91 -1.42
C LEU A 82 -8.36 1.76 -2.68
N TYR A 83 -9.49 1.95 -3.34
CA TYR A 83 -9.61 2.85 -4.49
C TYR A 83 -9.94 4.26 -4.01
N PRO A 84 -9.53 5.30 -4.76
CA PRO A 84 -10.03 6.65 -4.53
C PRO A 84 -11.57 6.70 -4.53
N ASP A 85 -12.13 7.51 -3.65
CA ASP A 85 -13.56 7.83 -3.65
C ASP A 85 -13.95 8.41 -5.03
N THR A 86 -15.06 7.96 -5.62
CA THR A 86 -15.50 8.39 -6.95
C THR A 86 -15.83 9.89 -7.04
N ALA A 87 -16.11 10.54 -5.90
CA ALA A 87 -16.27 11.98 -5.78
C ALA A 87 -14.95 12.74 -5.57
N SER A 88 -13.84 12.03 -5.32
CA SER A 88 -12.53 12.64 -5.11
C SER A 88 -11.89 13.08 -6.43
N ARG A 89 -11.08 14.14 -6.38
CA ARG A 89 -10.19 14.52 -7.50
C ARG A 89 -9.11 13.49 -7.80
N ALA A 90 -8.85 12.57 -6.87
CA ALA A 90 -7.94 11.45 -7.08
C ALA A 90 -8.59 10.30 -7.88
N TRP A 91 -9.92 10.30 -8.04
CA TRP A 91 -10.61 9.35 -8.90
C TRP A 91 -10.54 9.80 -10.35
N ASP A 92 -9.77 9.06 -11.14
CA ASP A 92 -9.76 9.21 -12.59
C ASP A 92 -10.56 8.08 -13.24
N GLY A 93 -11.87 8.28 -13.34
CA GLY A 93 -12.80 7.30 -13.91
C GLY A 93 -12.65 7.07 -15.41
N SER A 94 -11.73 7.75 -16.10
CA SER A 94 -11.62 7.72 -17.57
C SER A 94 -10.24 7.33 -18.09
N GLN A 95 -9.20 7.37 -17.26
CA GLN A 95 -7.81 7.24 -17.70
C GLN A 95 -6.93 6.45 -16.72
N THR A 96 -7.46 5.42 -16.06
CA THR A 96 -6.65 4.52 -15.21
C THR A 96 -5.43 3.96 -15.95
N SER A 97 -5.54 3.67 -17.24
CA SER A 97 -4.42 3.25 -18.09
C SER A 97 -3.33 4.33 -18.26
N VAL A 98 -3.71 5.60 -18.36
CA VAL A 98 -2.78 6.74 -18.42
C VAL A 98 -2.16 6.97 -17.05
N LEU A 99 -2.92 6.80 -15.96
CA LEU A 99 -2.40 6.90 -14.60
C LEU A 99 -1.31 5.85 -14.34
N ILE A 100 -1.57 4.58 -14.69
CA ILE A 100 -0.58 3.50 -14.59
C ILE A 100 0.63 3.81 -15.48
N ALA A 101 0.42 4.22 -16.74
CA ALA A 101 1.50 4.52 -17.67
C ALA A 101 2.36 5.72 -17.26
N SER A 102 1.78 6.73 -16.59
CA SER A 102 2.46 7.98 -16.23
C SER A 102 3.05 7.97 -14.82
N SER A 103 2.42 7.27 -13.87
CA SER A 103 2.88 7.18 -12.48
C SER A 103 3.68 5.91 -12.20
N PHE A 104 3.57 4.89 -13.07
CA PHE A 104 4.02 3.52 -12.82
C PHE A 104 3.35 2.86 -11.59
N HIS A 105 2.30 3.48 -11.04
CA HIS A 105 1.56 2.97 -9.90
C HIS A 105 0.16 2.50 -10.31
N GLU A 106 -0.33 1.48 -9.61
CA GLU A 106 -1.70 1.05 -9.71
C GLU A 106 -2.66 2.12 -9.13
N PRO A 107 -3.91 2.21 -9.61
CA PRO A 107 -4.88 3.22 -9.19
C PRO A 107 -5.49 2.96 -7.79
N TRP A 108 -4.78 2.20 -6.95
CA TRP A 108 -5.18 1.87 -5.58
C TRP A 108 -4.00 1.97 -4.62
N ILE A 109 -4.32 2.07 -3.32
CA ILE A 109 -3.37 1.79 -2.24
C ILE A 109 -3.75 0.44 -1.61
N THR A 110 -2.77 -0.43 -1.45
CA THR A 110 -2.90 -1.70 -0.76
C THR A 110 -2.84 -1.45 0.75
N ILE A 111 -3.81 -1.99 1.48
CA ILE A 111 -3.90 -1.97 2.93
C ILE A 111 -3.66 -3.37 3.46
N LEU A 112 -2.76 -3.46 4.44
CA LEU A 112 -2.53 -4.65 5.26
C LEU A 112 -3.20 -4.44 6.62
N ALA A 113 -4.15 -5.29 6.98
CA ALA A 113 -4.68 -5.39 8.33
C ALA A 113 -3.95 -6.49 9.11
N LEU A 114 -3.40 -6.14 10.27
CA LEU A 114 -2.52 -6.99 11.05
C LEU A 114 -2.91 -6.97 12.53
N ASP A 115 -3.04 -8.15 13.14
CA ASP A 115 -3.22 -8.26 14.58
C ASP A 115 -1.87 -8.36 15.30
N LEU A 116 -1.61 -7.48 16.26
CA LEU A 116 -0.42 -7.57 17.07
C LEU A 116 -0.58 -8.68 18.13
N PRO A 117 0.48 -9.45 18.44
CA PRO A 117 0.46 -10.39 19.55
C PRO A 117 0.01 -9.73 20.86
N SER A 118 -0.81 -10.42 21.64
CA SER A 118 -1.32 -9.93 22.93
C SER A 118 -0.26 -9.87 24.03
N SER A 119 0.90 -10.50 23.80
CA SER A 119 2.07 -10.46 24.68
C SER A 119 3.35 -10.69 23.89
N GLY A 120 4.50 -10.40 24.50
CA GLY A 120 5.83 -10.72 23.96
C GLY A 120 6.50 -9.58 23.18
N LEU A 121 5.80 -8.48 22.88
CA LEU A 121 6.43 -7.31 22.26
C LEU A 121 7.01 -6.37 23.33
N ALA A 122 8.25 -5.92 23.14
CA ALA A 122 8.82 -4.88 23.99
C ALA A 122 8.11 -3.54 23.79
N ILE A 123 7.90 -2.80 24.89
CA ILE A 123 7.41 -1.41 24.85
C ILE A 123 8.54 -0.54 24.26
N GLY A 124 8.20 0.30 23.29
CA GLY A 124 9.11 1.20 22.61
C GLY A 124 8.95 1.18 21.10
N GLN A 125 9.85 1.90 20.42
CA GLN A 125 9.86 2.00 18.96
C GLN A 125 10.45 0.74 18.33
N GLY A 126 9.73 0.15 17.39
CA GLY A 126 10.20 -0.92 16.52
C GLY A 126 9.92 -0.62 15.05
N VAL A 127 10.21 -1.59 14.20
CA VAL A 127 10.03 -1.50 12.74
C VAL A 127 9.34 -2.76 12.21
N LEU A 128 8.38 -2.55 11.31
CA LEU A 128 7.75 -3.59 10.52
C LEU A 128 8.48 -3.72 9.18
N ASN A 129 9.04 -4.90 8.94
CA ASN A 129 9.60 -5.32 7.66
C ASN A 129 8.53 -6.16 6.94
N ILE A 130 8.02 -5.65 5.83
CA ILE A 130 6.99 -6.34 5.03
C ILE A 130 7.63 -6.70 3.70
N THR A 131 7.63 -7.99 3.37
CA THR A 131 8.22 -8.50 2.12
C THR A 131 7.14 -9.17 1.30
N SER A 132 7.05 -8.84 0.01
CA SER A 132 6.14 -9.50 -0.92
C SER A 132 6.77 -9.74 -2.29
N THR A 133 6.38 -10.83 -2.95
CA THR A 133 6.76 -11.13 -4.33
C THR A 133 5.82 -10.52 -5.37
N ALA A 134 4.93 -9.62 -4.94
CA ALA A 134 4.09 -8.79 -5.81
C ALA A 134 4.90 -8.00 -6.84
N THR A 135 4.21 -7.56 -7.89
CA THR A 135 4.83 -6.72 -8.92
C THR A 135 4.79 -5.26 -8.49
N TYR A 136 5.94 -4.61 -8.53
CA TYR A 136 6.08 -3.19 -8.22
C TYR A 136 6.40 -2.39 -9.48
N ALA A 137 6.08 -1.10 -9.44
CA ALA A 137 6.67 -0.12 -10.32
C ALA A 137 8.20 -0.30 -10.37
N PRO A 138 8.89 0.00 -11.48
CA PRO A 138 10.36 -0.02 -11.57
C PRO A 138 11.04 1.10 -10.74
N LEU A 139 10.38 1.59 -9.70
CA LEU A 139 10.89 2.55 -8.74
C LEU A 139 11.76 1.84 -7.70
N VAL A 140 12.78 2.55 -7.22
CA VAL A 140 13.74 2.00 -6.24
C VAL A 140 13.10 1.76 -4.87
N ALA A 141 12.08 2.55 -4.49
CA ALA A 141 11.45 2.47 -3.17
C ALA A 141 10.10 1.75 -3.24
N HIS A 142 9.96 0.69 -2.46
CA HIS A 142 8.73 -0.08 -2.27
C HIS A 142 8.73 -0.78 -0.91
N ILE A 143 7.65 -1.48 -0.57
CA ILE A 143 7.49 -1.98 0.81
C ILE A 143 8.61 -2.92 1.26
N ASN A 144 9.12 -3.80 0.37
CA ASN A 144 10.23 -4.71 0.72
C ASN A 144 11.54 -4.01 1.15
N ASN A 145 11.71 -2.72 0.88
CA ASN A 145 12.89 -1.96 1.28
C ASN A 145 12.55 -0.65 2.00
N SER A 146 11.30 -0.50 2.43
CA SER A 146 10.79 0.69 3.14
C SER A 146 10.11 0.26 4.44
N PRO A 147 10.88 -0.03 5.51
CA PRO A 147 10.31 -0.42 6.80
C PRO A 147 9.36 0.63 7.37
N ILE A 148 8.31 0.16 8.05
CA ILE A 148 7.30 1.03 8.69
C ILE A 148 7.60 1.13 10.19
N SER A 149 7.72 2.34 10.73
CA SER A 149 7.89 2.53 12.17
C SER A 149 6.58 2.29 12.93
N LEU A 150 6.67 1.50 14.00
CA LEU A 150 5.57 1.21 14.93
C LEU A 150 6.06 1.37 16.36
N GLU A 151 5.37 2.17 17.16
CA GLU A 151 5.63 2.29 18.60
C GLU A 151 4.64 1.44 19.39
N ILE A 152 5.18 0.53 20.21
CA ILE A 152 4.39 -0.24 21.17
C ILE A 152 4.37 0.52 22.49
N ILE A 153 3.18 0.93 22.92
CA ILE A 153 2.97 1.58 24.22
C ILE A 153 2.43 0.60 25.26
N ALA A 154 2.57 0.97 26.54
CA ALA A 154 2.05 0.18 27.64
C ALA A 154 0.54 -0.01 27.58
N GLY A 155 0.09 -1.18 28.07
CA GLY A 155 -1.31 -1.55 28.19
C GLY A 155 -1.67 -2.77 27.35
N THR A 156 -2.93 -3.20 27.48
CA THR A 156 -3.50 -4.29 26.70
C THR A 156 -4.43 -3.69 25.64
N GLY A 157 -4.13 -4.01 24.39
CA GLY A 157 -4.94 -3.71 23.23
C GLY A 157 -6.06 -4.73 23.03
N SER A 158 -6.80 -4.56 21.95
CA SER A 158 -7.84 -5.50 21.55
C SER A 158 -7.94 -5.61 20.04
N SER A 159 -8.08 -6.83 19.53
CA SER A 159 -8.33 -7.06 18.11
C SER A 159 -9.67 -6.41 17.72
N ALA A 160 -9.67 -5.68 16.61
CA ALA A 160 -10.84 -5.00 16.10
C ALA A 160 -11.78 -6.04 15.47
N THR A 161 -13.05 -6.07 15.86
CA THR A 161 -14.00 -7.03 15.28
C THR A 161 -14.40 -6.69 13.84
N LEU A 162 -14.39 -5.39 13.51
CA LEU A 162 -14.79 -4.84 12.20
C LEU A 162 -16.22 -5.22 11.81
N ASP A 163 -17.08 -5.35 12.82
CA ASP A 163 -18.48 -5.70 12.62
C ASP A 163 -19.19 -4.62 11.79
N PHE A 164 -20.08 -5.06 10.90
CA PHE A 164 -20.90 -4.15 10.11
C PHE A 164 -22.38 -4.45 10.29
N ILE A 165 -23.18 -3.39 10.33
CA ILE A 165 -24.62 -3.49 10.47
C ILE A 165 -25.21 -3.83 9.11
N LYS A 166 -25.96 -4.93 9.03
CA LYS A 166 -26.74 -5.28 7.83
C LYS A 166 -28.21 -4.91 8.01
N GLY A 167 -28.75 -4.20 7.02
CA GLY A 167 -30.17 -3.85 6.98
C GLY A 167 -30.52 -2.65 7.88
N SER A 168 -31.79 -2.55 8.25
CA SER A 168 -32.34 -1.40 9.00
C SER A 168 -32.30 -1.56 10.52
N ASP A 169 -31.94 -2.73 11.04
CA ASP A 169 -31.85 -2.97 12.47
C ASP A 169 -30.40 -2.76 12.95
N PRO A 170 -30.12 -1.71 13.76
CA PRO A 170 -28.77 -1.44 14.25
C PRO A 170 -28.24 -2.49 15.23
N ASN A 171 -29.08 -3.43 15.68
CA ASN A 171 -28.68 -4.50 16.61
C ASN A 171 -28.27 -5.79 15.90
N ILE A 172 -28.42 -5.87 14.58
CA ILE A 172 -27.98 -7.01 13.78
C ILE A 172 -26.61 -6.68 13.18
N THR A 173 -25.56 -7.15 13.85
CA THR A 173 -24.17 -7.00 13.42
C THR A 173 -23.66 -8.31 12.85
N ASP A 174 -23.07 -8.24 11.66
CA ASP A 174 -22.31 -9.34 11.10
C ASP A 174 -20.82 -9.13 11.34
N PRO A 175 -20.09 -10.15 11.84
CA PRO A 175 -18.65 -10.05 11.99
C PRO A 175 -17.95 -9.73 10.68
N GLY A 176 -17.03 -8.77 10.73
CA GLY A 176 -16.22 -8.42 9.57
C GLY A 176 -15.21 -9.52 9.25
N ASP A 177 -15.40 -10.21 8.13
CA ASP A 177 -14.40 -11.13 7.57
C ASP A 177 -13.55 -10.41 6.52
N LEU A 178 -12.34 -9.99 6.92
CA LEU A 178 -11.40 -9.34 6.03
C LEU A 178 -10.81 -10.28 4.97
N THR A 179 -10.88 -11.59 5.17
CA THR A 179 -10.41 -12.54 4.16
C THR A 179 -11.28 -12.49 2.90
N ALA A 180 -12.55 -12.09 3.04
CA ALA A 180 -13.45 -11.86 1.93
C ALA A 180 -13.13 -10.60 1.10
N LEU A 181 -12.28 -9.70 1.61
CA LEU A 181 -11.83 -8.50 0.89
C LEU A 181 -10.55 -8.75 0.08
N GLU A 182 -9.93 -9.91 0.23
CA GLU A 182 -8.73 -10.25 -0.52
C GLU A 182 -9.05 -10.47 -2.00
N ALA A 183 -8.07 -10.20 -2.85
CA ALA A 183 -8.24 -10.42 -4.27
C ALA A 183 -8.51 -11.91 -4.54
N LYS A 184 -9.70 -12.21 -5.08
CA LYS A 184 -10.01 -13.54 -5.59
C LYS A 184 -9.15 -13.82 -6.82
N THR A 185 -8.74 -15.08 -7.01
CA THR A 185 -8.03 -15.50 -8.23
C THR A 185 -8.83 -15.07 -9.47
N THR A 186 -8.22 -14.21 -10.30
CA THR A 186 -8.78 -13.78 -11.57
C THR A 186 -8.05 -14.47 -12.71
N ILE A 187 -8.80 -15.03 -13.67
CA ILE A 187 -8.25 -15.53 -14.94
C ILE A 187 -8.16 -14.34 -15.89
N PHE A 188 -6.94 -13.96 -16.29
CA PHE A 188 -6.71 -12.99 -17.35
C PHE A 188 -6.55 -13.72 -18.69
N VAL A 189 -7.53 -13.58 -19.57
CA VAL A 189 -7.43 -14.07 -20.95
C VAL A 189 -6.89 -12.93 -21.81
N ARG A 190 -5.65 -13.08 -22.28
CA ARG A 190 -5.02 -12.14 -23.21
C ARG A 190 -4.58 -12.89 -24.48
N PRO A 191 -4.91 -12.41 -25.68
CA PRO A 191 -4.32 -12.94 -26.90
C PRO A 191 -2.80 -12.73 -26.89
N THR A 192 -2.03 -13.79 -27.17
CA THR A 192 -0.56 -13.77 -27.12
C THR A 192 0.09 -13.05 -28.29
N ASP A 193 -0.62 -12.87 -29.41
CA ASP A 193 -0.10 -12.26 -30.63
C ASP A 193 -0.91 -11.01 -31.02
N LEU A 194 -0.56 -9.86 -30.44
CA LEU A 194 -1.08 -8.55 -30.86
C LEU A 194 0.02 -7.75 -31.56
N THR A 195 0.51 -8.26 -32.68
CA THR A 195 1.15 -7.40 -33.71
C THR A 195 0.13 -6.91 -34.74
N ASP A 196 -1.10 -7.41 -34.68
CA ASP A 196 -2.14 -7.10 -35.67
C ASP A 196 -3.14 -6.07 -35.14
N THR A 197 -3.29 -4.96 -35.87
CA THR A 197 -4.15 -3.82 -35.54
C THR A 197 -5.58 -3.97 -36.07
N GLY A 198 -5.98 -5.16 -36.51
CA GLY A 198 -7.32 -5.44 -37.05
C GLY A 198 -8.40 -5.61 -35.98
N PRO A 199 -9.69 -5.39 -36.32
CA PRO A 199 -10.81 -5.73 -35.43
C PRO A 199 -10.92 -7.24 -35.29
N TYR A 200 -10.93 -7.73 -34.05
CA TYR A 200 -11.08 -9.15 -33.74
C TYR A 200 -12.52 -9.61 -33.99
N GLY A 201 -12.68 -10.73 -34.71
CA GLY A 201 -13.92 -11.51 -34.71
C GLY A 201 -14.16 -12.16 -33.34
N ALA A 202 -15.37 -12.67 -33.12
CA ALA A 202 -15.79 -13.27 -31.85
C ALA A 202 -14.78 -14.30 -31.32
N ILE A 203 -14.40 -14.16 -30.05
CA ILE A 203 -13.60 -15.12 -29.31
C ILE A 203 -14.57 -15.96 -28.47
N GLU A 204 -14.53 -17.28 -28.63
CA GLU A 204 -15.21 -18.22 -27.73
C GLU A 204 -14.23 -18.64 -26.64
N ILE A 205 -14.62 -18.48 -25.38
CA ILE A 205 -13.89 -18.96 -24.21
C ILE A 205 -14.78 -20.00 -23.54
N ILE A 206 -14.37 -21.27 -23.58
CA ILE A 206 -15.02 -22.34 -22.84
C ILE A 206 -14.28 -22.50 -21.52
N LEU A 207 -14.96 -22.21 -20.41
CA LEU A 207 -14.45 -22.39 -19.05
C LEU A 207 -15.13 -23.60 -18.44
N ASP A 208 -14.41 -24.72 -18.35
CA ASP A 208 -14.83 -25.84 -17.52
C ASP A 208 -14.32 -25.58 -16.09
N LEU A 209 -15.26 -25.32 -15.19
CA LEU A 209 -14.97 -25.13 -13.77
C LEU A 209 -15.32 -26.44 -13.06
N GLU A 210 -14.31 -27.21 -12.67
CA GLU A 210 -14.51 -28.36 -11.77
C GLU A 210 -14.78 -27.85 -10.35
N SER A 211 -15.84 -28.39 -9.73
CA SER A 211 -16.28 -28.10 -8.36
C SER A 211 -15.57 -28.98 -7.33
#